data_AF-A0A1M3NHP2-F1
#
_entry.id   AF-A0A1M3NHP2-F1
#
_cell.length_a   1.000
_cell.length_b   1.000
_cell.length_c   1.000
_cell.angle_alpha   90.00
_cell.angle_beta   90.00
_cell.angle_gamma   90.00
#
_symmetry.space_group_name_H-M   'P 1'
#
loop_
_entity.id
_entity.type
_entity.pdbx_description
1 polymer ?
#
loop_
_entity_poly.entity_id
_entity_poly.type
_entity_poly.pdbx_seq_one_letter_code
_entity_poly.pdbx_strand_id
1 'polypeptide(L)'
;MPAMRRLLPFQRALTTLCLLPVSLLAGACAPKDARDAEARKDIAWLAANPAGDSIAALGRLADTDARAVAALEARAAQDVNVHIAAWTAVTRDAGWGAPFVKASLADPGRSELAASTLPRKDARVVPFLAELEGAIVRLASGKRGSSIAGIVASLGPPAHSTVERRLIDPKTRGAMCDGIALPDASGDAKSVLLAVPTDARDHPSCVTAVIDMAATEDVVRDWIAVGSEPGLLGVAATGTLPCPRLATIWKQALTERKPETHATLTVPLQRSISRCAPQLDPVVAELLAKAPRARPAILQGIDPYGTELASMKETCTALKQGYANGENALARERARDALSHGCAFVR
;
A
#
# COMPACT_ATOMS: atom_id res chain seq x y z
N MET A 1 54.62 69.67 1.46
CA MET A 1 54.63 70.65 2.57
C MET A 1 53.56 70.25 3.58
N PRO A 2 53.83 70.39 4.89
CA PRO A 2 54.01 69.21 5.73
C PRO A 2 53.29 69.30 7.09
N ALA A 3 53.17 68.15 7.77
CA ALA A 3 53.40 67.99 9.22
C ALA A 3 53.38 66.46 9.50
N MET A 4 54.48 65.72 9.73
CA MET A 4 55.42 65.77 10.88
C MET A 4 54.67 65.91 12.21
N ARG A 5 54.91 65.16 13.29
CA ARG A 5 56.02 64.32 13.75
C ARG A 5 55.60 63.75 15.11
N ARG A 6 56.09 62.55 15.47
CA ARG A 6 56.73 62.15 16.76
C ARG A 6 56.71 60.61 16.81
N LEU A 7 57.79 59.91 16.44
CA LEU A 7 59.01 59.59 17.21
C LEU A 7 58.71 58.90 18.57
N LEU A 8 58.68 57.55 18.55
CA LEU A 8 59.54 56.55 19.24
C LEU A 8 60.31 57.01 20.51
N PRO A 9 60.74 56.12 21.47
CA PRO A 9 61.29 54.79 21.16
C PRO A 9 61.32 53.72 22.33
N PHE A 10 62.14 52.66 22.15
CA PHE A 10 62.81 51.77 23.13
C PHE A 10 61.99 50.61 23.74
N GLN A 11 62.18 49.37 23.26
CA GLN A 11 63.25 48.40 23.62
C GLN A 11 63.02 47.66 24.94
N ARG A 12 62.78 46.33 24.86
CA ARG A 12 63.73 45.31 25.32
C ARG A 12 63.34 43.92 24.81
N ALA A 13 64.33 43.28 24.21
CA ALA A 13 64.35 41.89 23.78
C ALA A 13 64.96 40.99 24.87
N LEU A 14 64.89 39.68 24.62
CA LEU A 14 65.43 38.54 25.39
C LEU A 14 64.64 38.22 26.68
N THR A 15 64.30 36.98 27.03
CA THR A 15 65.01 35.71 26.79
C THR A 15 64.09 34.52 27.03
N THR A 16 64.28 33.49 26.22
CA THR A 16 63.81 32.11 26.32
C THR A 16 64.06 31.49 27.71
N LEU A 17 63.06 30.82 28.28
CA LEU A 17 63.31 29.59 29.06
C LEU A 17 62.10 28.66 28.98
N CYS A 18 62.33 27.50 28.37
CA CYS A 18 61.46 26.33 28.38
C CYS A 18 61.03 25.97 29.80
N LEU A 19 59.73 26.06 30.08
CA LEU A 19 59.06 25.21 31.06
C LEU A 19 57.91 24.54 30.33
N LEU A 20 58.20 23.34 29.81
CA LEU A 20 57.20 22.35 29.44
C LEU A 20 56.25 22.15 30.63
N PRO A 21 54.95 22.44 30.51
CA PRO A 21 54.02 21.45 31.02
C PRO A 21 54.12 20.30 30.02
N VAL A 22 54.74 19.20 30.47
CA VAL A 22 54.42 17.88 29.94
C VAL A 22 52.94 17.70 30.20
N SER A 23 52.11 18.18 29.26
CA SER A 23 50.76 17.70 29.09
C SER A 23 50.95 16.24 28.75
N LEU A 24 50.89 15.39 29.79
CA LEU A 24 50.60 13.98 29.64
C LEU A 24 49.31 13.92 28.83
N LEU A 25 49.48 13.84 27.51
CA LEU A 25 48.63 13.09 26.64
C LEU A 25 48.60 11.70 27.27
N ALA A 26 47.64 11.50 28.17
CA ALA A 26 47.12 10.18 28.41
C ALA A 26 46.69 9.70 27.02
N GLY A 27 47.59 8.96 26.37
CA GLY A 27 47.27 8.13 25.23
C GLY A 27 46.32 7.07 25.76
N ALA A 28 45.07 7.45 25.99
CA ALA A 28 43.98 6.52 26.06
C ALA A 28 44.00 5.85 24.70
N CYS A 29 44.47 4.60 24.64
CA CYS A 29 44.40 3.79 23.43
C CYS A 29 43.01 3.99 22.85
N ALA A 30 42.93 4.45 21.59
CA ALA A 30 41.65 4.61 20.91
C ALA A 30 40.83 3.33 21.10
N PRO A 31 39.52 3.42 21.35
CA PRO A 31 38.68 2.25 21.47
C PRO A 31 38.93 1.27 20.32
N LYS A 32 39.05 -0.01 20.65
CA LYS A 32 39.34 -1.05 19.65
C LYS A 32 38.11 -1.41 18.80
N ASP A 33 36.93 -1.27 19.39
CA ASP A 33 35.65 -1.59 18.79
C ASP A 33 34.53 -0.77 19.45
N ALA A 34 33.30 -0.92 18.93
CA ALA A 34 32.13 -0.22 19.44
C ALA A 34 31.82 -0.55 20.91
N ARG A 35 32.14 -1.76 21.37
CA ARG A 35 31.86 -2.20 22.75
C ARG A 35 32.81 -1.55 23.74
N ASP A 36 34.10 -1.47 23.39
CA ASP A 36 35.11 -0.74 24.17
C ASP A 36 34.79 0.76 24.19
N ALA A 37 34.36 1.33 23.07
CA ALA A 37 33.98 2.74 22.99
C ALA A 37 32.73 3.04 23.84
N GLU A 38 31.72 2.16 23.81
CA GLU A 38 30.53 2.26 24.65
C GLU A 38 30.87 2.19 26.14
N ALA A 39 31.68 1.20 26.55
CA ALA A 39 32.11 1.04 27.93
C ALA A 39 32.85 2.28 28.46
N ARG A 40 33.59 2.97 27.58
CA ARG A 40 34.29 4.23 27.87
C ARG A 40 33.42 5.48 27.69
N LYS A 41 32.17 5.34 27.24
CA LYS A 41 31.26 6.44 26.86
C LYS A 41 31.87 7.39 25.82
N ASP A 42 32.68 6.86 24.90
CA ASP A 42 33.38 7.61 23.86
C ASP A 42 32.46 7.85 22.65
N ILE A 43 31.55 8.81 22.80
CA ILE A 43 30.57 9.21 21.78
C ILE A 43 31.27 9.72 20.51
N ALA A 44 32.40 10.41 20.64
CA ALA A 44 33.13 10.96 19.49
C ALA A 44 33.70 9.85 18.62
N TRP A 45 34.30 8.82 19.23
CA TRP A 45 34.78 7.65 18.49
C TRP A 45 33.62 6.90 17.82
N LEU A 46 32.52 6.68 18.54
CA LEU A 46 31.34 6.00 17.99
C LEU A 46 30.73 6.75 16.80
N ALA A 47 30.66 8.08 16.87
CA ALA A 47 30.18 8.93 15.78
C ALA A 47 31.10 8.91 14.55
N ALA A 48 32.42 8.83 14.78
CA ALA A 48 33.43 8.75 13.72
C ALA A 48 33.51 7.36 13.05
N ASN A 49 33.01 6.30 13.70
CA ASN A 49 33.06 4.92 13.23
C ASN A 49 31.66 4.32 13.10
N PRO A 50 30.83 4.75 12.12
CA PRO A 50 29.39 4.51 12.09
C PRO A 50 29.00 3.12 11.54
N ALA A 51 29.60 2.06 12.09
CA ALA A 51 29.09 0.71 11.90
C ALA A 51 27.75 0.53 12.64
N GLY A 52 26.95 -0.46 12.25
CA GLY A 52 25.66 -0.75 12.89
C GLY A 52 25.76 -0.88 14.41
N ASP A 53 26.81 -1.55 14.91
CA ASP A 53 27.07 -1.71 16.35
C ASP A 53 27.39 -0.38 17.05
N SER A 54 28.09 0.54 16.37
CA SER A 54 28.39 1.87 16.91
C SER A 54 27.13 2.72 17.02
N ILE A 55 26.24 2.65 16.03
CA ILE A 55 24.95 3.35 16.06
C ILE A 55 24.04 2.76 17.15
N ALA A 56 24.03 1.43 17.31
CA ALA A 56 23.31 0.78 18.40
C ALA A 56 23.85 1.18 19.78
N ALA A 57 25.18 1.27 19.94
CA ALA A 57 25.84 1.75 21.16
C ALA A 57 25.50 3.23 21.45
N LEU A 58 25.56 4.11 20.43
CA LEU A 58 25.07 5.49 20.56
C LEU A 58 23.60 5.51 21.01
N GLY A 59 22.78 4.63 20.43
CA GLY A 59 21.39 4.47 20.81
C GLY A 59 21.22 4.13 22.30
N ARG A 60 22.03 3.23 22.87
CA ARG A 60 21.99 2.90 24.31
C ARG A 60 22.51 4.03 25.19
N LEU A 61 23.61 4.69 24.78
CA LEU A 61 24.15 5.85 25.51
C LEU A 61 23.19 7.04 25.54
N ALA A 62 22.41 7.22 24.46
CA ALA A 62 21.40 8.28 24.33
C ALA A 62 20.30 8.24 25.41
N ASP A 63 20.12 7.12 26.10
CA ASP A 63 19.17 7.01 27.21
C ASP A 63 19.57 7.89 28.41
N THR A 64 20.86 8.24 28.51
CA THR A 64 21.40 9.04 29.62
C THR A 64 22.31 10.19 29.20
N ASP A 65 22.75 10.25 27.93
CA ASP A 65 23.64 11.30 27.42
C ASP A 65 23.08 11.95 26.14
N ALA A 66 22.66 13.21 26.25
CA ALA A 66 22.11 13.99 25.13
C ALA A 66 23.10 14.19 23.96
N ARG A 67 24.41 14.09 24.20
CA ARG A 67 25.41 14.17 23.12
C ARG A 67 25.32 12.98 22.17
N ALA A 68 24.88 11.82 22.66
CA ALA A 68 24.68 10.64 21.82
C ALA A 68 23.43 10.82 20.93
N VAL A 69 22.37 11.47 21.43
CA VAL A 69 21.22 11.87 20.61
C VAL A 69 21.67 12.82 19.50
N ALA A 70 22.44 13.86 19.82
CA ALA A 70 22.95 14.80 18.82
C ALA A 70 23.84 14.13 17.75
N ALA A 71 24.66 13.14 18.14
CA ALA A 71 25.46 12.35 17.22
C ALA A 71 24.60 11.51 16.26
N LEU A 72 23.50 10.95 16.76
CA LEU A 72 22.51 10.24 15.94
C LEU A 72 21.77 11.20 14.98
N GLU A 73 21.33 12.36 15.48
CA GLU A 73 20.63 13.39 14.68
C GLU A 73 21.44 13.86 13.46
N ALA A 74 22.76 14.04 13.63
CA ALA A 74 23.66 14.46 12.56
C ALA A 74 23.69 13.49 11.37
N ARG A 75 23.21 12.24 11.55
CA ARG A 75 23.22 11.18 10.54
C ARG A 75 21.83 10.77 10.07
N ALA A 76 20.78 11.27 10.70
CA ALA A 76 19.40 10.80 10.53
C ALA A 76 18.86 10.90 9.09
N ALA A 77 19.41 11.77 8.25
CA ALA A 77 18.99 11.92 6.86
C ALA A 77 19.46 10.77 5.94
N GLN A 78 20.48 10.00 6.33
CA GLN A 78 21.14 9.07 5.42
C GLN A 78 21.42 7.67 6.01
N ASP A 79 21.24 7.49 7.32
CA ASP A 79 21.61 6.26 8.02
C ASP A 79 20.38 5.56 8.62
N VAL A 80 19.96 4.44 8.02
CA VAL A 80 18.77 3.69 8.48
C VAL A 80 18.96 3.16 9.91
N ASN A 81 20.20 2.88 10.31
CA ASN A 81 20.49 2.33 11.64
C ASN A 81 20.15 3.33 12.75
N VAL A 82 20.17 4.63 12.45
CA VAL A 82 19.75 5.68 13.39
C VAL A 82 18.26 5.54 13.70
N HIS A 83 17.43 5.29 12.69
CA HIS A 83 15.99 5.08 12.87
C HIS A 83 15.68 3.73 13.51
N ILE A 84 16.47 2.69 13.23
CA ILE A 84 16.40 1.41 13.96
C ILE A 84 16.72 1.62 15.44
N ALA A 85 17.76 2.39 15.77
CA ALA A 85 18.12 2.72 17.15
C ALA A 85 17.02 3.54 17.84
N ALA A 86 16.44 4.52 17.13
CA ALA A 86 15.32 5.32 17.64
C ALA A 86 14.06 4.49 17.87
N TRP A 87 13.73 3.56 16.97
CA TRP A 87 12.61 2.64 17.20
C TRP A 87 12.90 1.69 18.37
N THR A 88 14.13 1.16 18.48
CA THR A 88 14.53 0.35 19.64
C THR A 88 14.37 1.13 20.94
N ALA A 89 14.70 2.42 20.93
CA ALA A 89 14.49 3.34 22.06
C ALA A 89 13.00 3.50 22.41
N VAL A 90 12.11 3.60 21.41
CA VAL A 90 10.65 3.55 21.62
C VAL A 90 10.24 2.24 22.28
N THR A 91 10.75 1.10 21.80
CA THR A 91 10.33 -0.21 22.34
C THR A 91 10.77 -0.47 23.79
N ARG A 92 11.76 0.27 24.29
CA ARG A 92 12.24 0.20 25.67
C ARG A 92 11.83 1.41 26.52
N ASP A 93 10.90 2.23 26.02
CA ASP A 93 10.37 3.43 26.67
C ASP A 93 11.44 4.48 27.05
N ALA A 94 12.50 4.60 26.23
CA ALA A 94 13.50 5.64 26.41
C ALA A 94 12.95 7.01 25.97
N GLY A 95 13.13 8.02 26.82
CA GLY A 95 12.52 9.35 26.65
C GLY A 95 12.88 10.09 25.36
N TRP A 96 13.99 9.74 24.71
CA TRP A 96 14.42 10.37 23.45
C TRP A 96 13.84 9.71 22.20
N GLY A 97 13.44 8.43 22.27
CA GLY A 97 13.07 7.64 21.09
C GLY A 97 11.83 8.17 20.38
N ALA A 98 10.72 8.33 21.10
CA ALA A 98 9.48 8.81 20.50
C ALA A 98 9.58 10.25 19.94
N PRO A 99 10.15 11.23 20.66
CA PRO A 99 10.41 12.56 20.09
C PRO A 99 11.25 12.52 18.81
N PHE A 100 12.30 11.69 18.78
CA PHE A 100 13.18 11.54 17.62
C PHE A 100 12.44 10.98 16.40
N VAL A 101 11.66 9.91 16.59
CA VAL A 101 10.87 9.29 15.52
C VAL A 101 9.83 10.27 14.99
N LYS A 102 9.11 11.00 15.86
CA LYS A 102 8.15 12.04 15.44
C LYS A 102 8.80 13.13 14.61
N ALA A 103 9.92 13.68 15.07
CA ALA A 103 10.66 14.70 14.34
C ALA A 103 11.13 14.18 12.97
N SER A 104 11.60 12.93 12.92
CA SER A 104 12.06 12.31 11.67
C SER A 104 10.92 12.03 10.69
N LEU A 105 9.75 11.60 11.17
CA LEU A 105 8.56 11.42 10.32
C LEU A 105 8.01 12.76 9.81
N ALA A 106 8.15 13.84 10.58
CA ALA A 106 7.74 15.18 10.17
C ALA A 106 8.68 15.83 9.12
N ASP A 107 9.96 15.44 9.11
CA ASP A 107 10.97 15.97 8.19
C ASP A 107 10.89 15.28 6.80
N PRO A 108 10.64 16.02 5.70
CA PRO A 108 10.59 15.45 4.35
C PRO A 108 11.86 14.70 3.93
N GLY A 109 13.04 15.13 4.39
CA GLY A 109 14.32 14.52 4.08
C GLY A 109 14.62 13.24 4.87
N ARG A 110 13.82 12.93 5.91
CA ARG A 110 14.04 11.75 6.79
C ARG A 110 12.84 10.81 6.84
N SER A 111 11.64 11.31 6.54
CA SER A 111 10.37 10.63 6.79
C SER A 111 10.27 9.24 6.18
N GLU A 112 10.77 9.04 4.95
CA GLU A 112 10.79 7.74 4.29
C GLU A 112 11.67 6.72 5.04
N LEU A 113 12.88 7.14 5.41
CA LEU A 113 13.83 6.29 6.11
C LEU A 113 13.38 5.97 7.54
N ALA A 114 12.75 6.95 8.19
CA ALA A 114 12.12 6.74 9.49
C ALA A 114 10.97 5.73 9.38
N ALA A 115 10.05 5.93 8.44
CA ALA A 115 8.90 5.06 8.25
C ALA A 115 9.31 3.63 7.86
N SER A 116 10.37 3.44 7.08
CA SER A 116 10.82 2.10 6.66
C SER A 116 11.29 1.21 7.81
N THR A 117 11.61 1.80 8.97
CA THR A 117 11.99 1.06 10.18
C THR A 117 10.83 0.77 11.12
N LEU A 118 9.65 1.35 10.88
CA LEU A 118 8.48 1.11 11.70
C LEU A 118 7.86 -0.25 11.37
N PRO A 119 7.58 -1.08 12.38
CA PRO A 119 6.92 -2.35 12.18
C PRO A 119 5.46 -2.16 11.76
N ARG A 120 4.96 -3.11 10.98
CA ARG A 120 3.55 -3.19 10.62
C ARG A 120 2.80 -4.04 11.65
N LYS A 121 1.51 -3.77 11.83
CA LYS A 121 0.64 -4.43 12.83
C LYS A 121 1.10 -4.25 14.29
N ASP A 122 1.94 -3.27 14.58
CA ASP A 122 2.42 -3.00 15.93
C ASP A 122 1.67 -1.80 16.53
N ALA A 123 0.97 -2.03 17.65
CA ALA A 123 0.20 -1.00 18.35
C ALA A 123 1.07 0.17 18.84
N ARG A 124 2.38 -0.03 19.04
CA ARG A 124 3.32 1.03 19.42
C ARG A 124 3.51 2.09 18.34
N VAL A 125 3.07 1.83 17.09
CA VAL A 125 3.10 2.80 16.00
C VAL A 125 1.93 3.79 16.06
N VAL A 126 0.83 3.43 16.75
CA VAL A 126 -0.39 4.27 16.85
C VAL A 126 -0.10 5.72 17.30
N PRO A 127 0.77 5.99 18.30
CA PRO A 127 1.08 7.36 18.72
C PRO A 127 1.78 8.24 17.66
N PHE A 128 2.18 7.67 16.52
CA PHE A 128 2.84 8.34 15.40
C PHE A 128 1.92 8.52 14.18
N LEU A 129 0.62 8.18 14.30
CA LEU A 129 -0.35 8.23 13.20
C LEU A 129 -0.46 9.61 12.55
N ALA A 130 -0.41 10.69 13.34
CA ALA A 130 -0.51 12.04 12.82
C ALA A 130 0.67 12.38 11.90
N GLU A 131 1.88 12.00 12.30
CA GLU A 131 3.09 12.23 11.52
C GLU A 131 3.13 11.35 10.25
N LEU A 132 2.69 10.09 10.36
CA LEU A 132 2.53 9.18 9.22
C LEU A 132 1.50 9.69 8.22
N GLU A 133 0.34 10.16 8.70
CA GLU A 133 -0.69 10.77 7.86
C GLU A 133 -0.15 12.01 7.12
N GLY A 134 0.58 12.88 7.82
CA GLY A 134 1.26 14.01 7.21
C GLY A 134 2.29 13.60 6.17
N ALA A 135 3.03 12.51 6.40
CA ALA A 135 4.01 11.98 5.45
C ALA A 135 3.33 11.43 4.19
N ILE A 136 2.20 10.73 4.31
CA ILE A 136 1.39 10.29 3.16
C ILE A 136 0.99 11.48 2.31
N VAL A 137 0.47 12.56 2.91
CA VAL A 137 0.05 13.76 2.17
C VAL A 137 1.22 14.40 1.42
N ARG A 138 2.40 14.49 2.06
CA ARG A 138 3.60 15.09 1.44
C ARG A 138 4.18 14.23 0.30
N LEU A 139 4.12 12.91 0.43
CA LEU A 139 4.78 11.95 -0.47
C LEU A 139 3.81 11.29 -1.48
N ALA A 140 2.57 11.76 -1.54
CA ALA A 140 1.48 11.11 -2.26
C ALA A 140 1.71 10.96 -3.79
N SER A 141 2.53 11.83 -4.38
CA SER A 141 2.85 11.80 -5.82
C SER A 141 3.91 10.76 -6.20
N GLY A 142 4.49 10.03 -5.24
CA GLY A 142 5.52 9.02 -5.50
C GLY A 142 5.20 7.66 -4.87
N LYS A 143 5.90 6.61 -5.33
CA LYS A 143 5.81 5.23 -4.80
C LYS A 143 6.06 5.14 -3.28
N ARG A 144 6.69 6.17 -2.71
CA ARG A 144 7.07 6.28 -1.30
C ARG A 144 5.85 6.46 -0.39
N GLY A 145 4.81 7.15 -0.86
CA GLY A 145 3.57 7.32 -0.10
C GLY A 145 2.88 5.99 0.19
N SER A 146 2.93 5.03 -0.74
CA SER A 146 2.28 3.73 -0.63
C SER A 146 2.87 2.85 0.49
N SER A 147 4.20 2.91 0.71
CA SER A 147 4.84 2.15 1.81
C SER A 147 4.40 2.65 3.19
N ILE A 148 4.29 3.97 3.36
CA ILE A 148 3.83 4.60 4.60
C ILE A 148 2.34 4.32 4.81
N ALA A 149 1.55 4.43 3.74
CA ALA A 149 0.15 4.06 3.76
C ALA A 149 -0.05 2.59 4.15
N GLY A 150 0.83 1.68 3.72
CA GLY A 150 0.84 0.28 4.16
C GLY A 150 1.01 0.11 5.66
N ILE A 151 1.86 0.92 6.30
CA ILE A 151 2.01 0.92 7.77
C ILE A 151 0.68 1.33 8.40
N VAL A 152 0.10 2.45 7.97
CA VAL A 152 -1.19 2.95 8.49
C VAL A 152 -2.32 1.92 8.29
N ALA A 153 -2.43 1.33 7.10
CA ALA A 153 -3.43 0.31 6.78
C ALA A 153 -3.30 -0.96 7.64
N SER A 154 -2.10 -1.26 8.14
CA SER A 154 -1.84 -2.45 8.98
C SER A 154 -2.28 -2.29 10.44
N LEU A 155 -2.55 -1.07 10.92
CA LEU A 155 -2.79 -0.81 12.35
C LEU A 155 -4.21 -1.14 12.84
N GLY A 156 -5.16 -1.36 11.93
CA GLY A 156 -6.54 -1.70 12.29
C GLY A 156 -7.36 -0.50 12.81
N PRO A 157 -8.34 -0.73 13.70
CA PRO A 157 -9.31 0.27 14.14
C PRO A 157 -8.75 1.63 14.59
N PRO A 158 -7.58 1.72 15.28
CA PRO A 158 -6.99 3.01 15.64
C PRO A 158 -6.67 3.91 14.43
N ALA A 159 -6.44 3.33 13.26
CA ALA A 159 -6.13 4.06 12.02
C ALA A 159 -7.34 4.26 11.10
N HIS A 160 -8.52 3.75 11.45
CA HIS A 160 -9.73 3.75 10.61
C HIS A 160 -10.02 5.13 10.00
N SER A 161 -10.11 6.16 10.85
CA SER A 161 -10.42 7.53 10.40
C SER A 161 -9.34 8.12 9.49
N THR A 162 -8.07 7.75 9.70
CA THR A 162 -6.96 8.19 8.85
C THR A 162 -7.06 7.51 7.48
N VAL A 163 -7.32 6.21 7.44
CA VAL A 163 -7.50 5.46 6.19
C VAL A 163 -8.67 6.06 5.39
N GLU A 164 -9.82 6.28 6.03
CA GLU A 164 -10.99 6.88 5.37
C GLU A 164 -10.68 8.27 4.78
N ARG A 165 -10.09 9.17 5.57
CA ARG A 165 -9.70 10.51 5.09
C ARG A 165 -8.73 10.44 3.91
N ARG A 166 -7.80 9.49 3.90
CA ARG A 166 -6.81 9.35 2.82
C ARG A 166 -7.35 8.67 1.58
N LEU A 167 -8.39 7.84 1.71
CA LEU A 167 -9.14 7.29 0.57
C LEU A 167 -10.03 8.35 -0.09
N ILE A 168 -10.68 9.20 0.70
CA ILE A 168 -11.56 10.25 0.17
C ILE A 168 -10.75 11.33 -0.58
N ASP A 169 -9.59 11.73 -0.07
CA ASP A 169 -8.74 12.74 -0.69
C ASP A 169 -8.12 12.24 -2.02
N PRO A 170 -8.46 12.87 -3.17
CA PRO A 170 -7.95 12.47 -4.49
C PRO A 170 -6.42 12.48 -4.61
N LYS A 171 -5.72 13.30 -3.80
CA LYS A 171 -4.25 13.38 -3.85
C LYS A 171 -3.59 12.17 -3.22
N THR A 172 -4.19 11.58 -2.20
CA THR A 172 -3.59 10.50 -1.40
C THR A 172 -4.19 9.13 -1.65
N ARG A 173 -5.37 9.09 -2.26
CA ARG A 173 -6.16 7.88 -2.50
C ARG A 173 -5.36 6.77 -3.19
N GLY A 174 -4.62 7.10 -4.25
CA GLY A 174 -3.80 6.10 -4.95
C GLY A 174 -2.81 5.40 -4.03
N ALA A 175 -2.02 6.18 -3.29
CA ALA A 175 -1.07 5.65 -2.31
C ALA A 175 -1.77 4.87 -1.18
N MET A 176 -2.93 5.33 -0.73
CA MET A 176 -3.70 4.61 0.30
C MET A 176 -4.20 3.26 -0.19
N CYS A 177 -4.73 3.20 -1.41
CA CYS A 177 -5.17 1.95 -2.03
C CYS A 177 -4.02 0.97 -2.29
N ASP A 178 -2.87 1.47 -2.77
CA ASP A 178 -1.66 0.64 -2.88
C ASP A 178 -1.23 0.08 -1.51
N GLY A 179 -1.33 0.89 -0.44
CA GLY A 179 -1.03 0.46 0.92
C GLY A 179 -1.98 -0.62 1.43
N ILE A 180 -3.28 -0.53 1.10
CA ILE A 180 -4.30 -1.53 1.45
C ILE A 180 -4.11 -2.83 0.66
N ALA A 181 -3.58 -2.76 -0.58
CA ALA A 181 -3.28 -3.93 -1.39
C ALA A 181 -2.12 -4.79 -0.82
N LEU A 182 -1.37 -4.28 0.17
CA LEU A 182 -0.27 -5.04 0.76
C LEU A 182 -0.79 -6.20 1.63
N PRO A 183 -0.07 -7.35 1.70
CA PRO A 183 -0.55 -8.55 2.39
C PRO A 183 -0.81 -8.39 3.89
N ASP A 184 -0.24 -7.36 4.50
CA ASP A 184 -0.32 -7.06 5.93
C ASP A 184 -1.33 -5.97 6.27
N ALA A 185 -2.05 -5.44 5.29
CA ALA A 185 -3.19 -4.55 5.54
C ALA A 185 -4.21 -5.24 6.46
N SER A 186 -4.73 -4.47 7.42
CA SER A 186 -5.74 -4.95 8.35
C SER A 186 -7.08 -5.18 7.66
N GLY A 187 -7.90 -6.08 8.20
CA GLY A 187 -9.27 -6.28 7.73
C GLY A 187 -10.11 -4.99 7.83
N ASP A 188 -9.88 -4.18 8.85
CA ASP A 188 -10.53 -2.86 9.02
C ASP A 188 -10.24 -1.94 7.83
N ALA A 189 -8.97 -1.76 7.44
CA ALA A 189 -8.62 -0.91 6.30
C ALA A 189 -9.23 -1.41 4.97
N LYS A 190 -9.28 -2.73 4.76
CA LYS A 190 -9.96 -3.33 3.60
C LYS A 190 -11.47 -3.05 3.63
N SER A 191 -12.11 -3.20 4.79
CA SER A 191 -13.53 -2.87 4.97
C SER A 191 -13.81 -1.38 4.71
N VAL A 192 -12.94 -0.47 5.15
CA VAL A 192 -13.06 0.97 4.84
C VAL A 192 -13.04 1.21 3.33
N LEU A 193 -12.09 0.60 2.59
CA LEU A 193 -12.03 0.72 1.13
C LEU A 193 -13.34 0.28 0.44
N LEU A 194 -13.98 -0.78 0.93
CA LEU A 194 -15.27 -1.25 0.39
C LEU A 194 -16.45 -0.36 0.81
N ALA A 195 -16.31 0.43 1.88
CA ALA A 195 -17.38 1.25 2.45
C ALA A 195 -17.38 2.72 1.99
N VAL A 196 -16.26 3.26 1.51
CA VAL A 196 -16.19 4.65 1.03
C VAL A 196 -17.13 4.91 -0.16
N PRO A 197 -17.39 6.17 -0.54
CA PRO A 197 -18.14 6.47 -1.76
C PRO A 197 -17.50 5.87 -3.03
N THR A 198 -18.30 5.62 -4.08
CA THR A 198 -17.82 5.03 -5.35
C THR A 198 -16.79 5.90 -6.06
N ASP A 199 -16.95 7.22 -6.00
CA ASP A 199 -15.97 8.19 -6.51
C ASP A 199 -14.66 8.17 -5.71
N ALA A 200 -14.59 7.49 -4.56
CA ALA A 200 -13.36 7.22 -3.82
C ALA A 200 -12.71 5.87 -4.17
N ARG A 201 -13.43 4.98 -4.86
CA ARG A 201 -12.93 3.67 -5.33
C ARG A 201 -12.55 3.63 -6.80
N ASP A 202 -12.97 4.62 -7.58
CA ASP A 202 -12.77 4.67 -9.02
C ASP A 202 -11.29 4.83 -9.47
N HIS A 203 -10.41 5.18 -8.54
CA HIS A 203 -8.99 5.35 -8.82
C HIS A 203 -8.35 4.00 -9.20
N PRO A 204 -7.47 3.94 -10.22
CA PRO A 204 -6.89 2.70 -10.72
C PRO A 204 -6.27 1.80 -9.63
N SER A 205 -5.47 2.37 -8.72
CA SER A 205 -4.91 1.63 -7.57
C SER A 205 -5.96 0.97 -6.67
N CYS A 206 -7.12 1.61 -6.47
CA CYS A 206 -8.20 1.09 -5.63
C CYS A 206 -8.92 -0.06 -6.33
N VAL A 207 -9.18 0.11 -7.62
CA VAL A 207 -9.71 -0.97 -8.47
C VAL A 207 -8.77 -2.18 -8.44
N THR A 208 -7.45 -1.98 -8.63
CA THR A 208 -6.46 -3.07 -8.54
C THR A 208 -6.48 -3.72 -7.16
N ALA A 209 -6.44 -2.94 -6.08
CA ALA A 209 -6.50 -3.45 -4.72
C ALA A 209 -7.74 -4.33 -4.48
N VAL A 210 -8.92 -3.88 -4.93
CA VAL A 210 -10.17 -4.63 -4.80
C VAL A 210 -10.15 -5.95 -5.58
N ILE A 211 -9.61 -5.96 -6.80
CA ILE A 211 -9.50 -7.17 -7.62
C ILE A 211 -8.50 -8.17 -7.00
N ASP A 212 -7.36 -7.69 -6.49
CA ASP A 212 -6.35 -8.52 -5.85
C ASP A 212 -6.88 -9.14 -4.55
N MET A 213 -7.60 -8.35 -3.74
CA MET A 213 -8.31 -8.87 -2.56
C MET A 213 -9.35 -9.93 -2.97
N ALA A 214 -10.18 -9.65 -3.98
CA ALA A 214 -11.19 -10.61 -4.44
C ALA A 214 -10.61 -11.91 -4.98
N ALA A 215 -9.35 -11.94 -5.41
CA ALA A 215 -8.67 -13.16 -5.85
C ALA A 215 -8.42 -14.15 -4.70
N THR A 216 -8.39 -13.69 -3.45
CA THR A 216 -8.07 -14.52 -2.28
C THR A 216 -9.14 -14.48 -1.18
N GLU A 217 -9.98 -13.45 -1.14
CA GLU A 217 -10.97 -13.23 -0.10
C GLU A 217 -12.40 -13.39 -0.63
N ASP A 218 -13.13 -14.36 -0.08
CA ASP A 218 -14.50 -14.68 -0.50
C ASP A 218 -15.49 -13.56 -0.19
N VAL A 219 -15.34 -12.90 0.96
CA VAL A 219 -16.13 -11.72 1.33
C VAL A 219 -16.01 -10.59 0.29
N VAL A 220 -14.81 -10.35 -0.24
CA VAL A 220 -14.59 -9.31 -1.24
C VAL A 220 -15.13 -9.73 -2.60
N ARG A 221 -14.95 -11.01 -2.99
CA ARG A 221 -15.57 -11.58 -4.18
C ARG A 221 -17.10 -11.44 -4.16
N ASP A 222 -17.74 -11.78 -3.04
CA ASP A 222 -19.20 -11.71 -2.89
C ASP A 222 -19.68 -10.25 -2.90
N TRP A 223 -18.91 -9.33 -2.31
CA TRP A 223 -19.17 -7.90 -2.41
C TRP A 223 -19.09 -7.39 -3.87
N ILE A 224 -18.09 -7.83 -4.65
CA ILE A 224 -18.02 -7.52 -6.09
C ILE A 224 -19.25 -8.07 -6.83
N ALA A 225 -19.73 -9.26 -6.46
CA ALA A 225 -20.86 -9.87 -7.12
C ALA A 225 -22.16 -9.08 -6.92
N VAL A 226 -22.40 -8.52 -5.74
CA VAL A 226 -23.72 -7.97 -5.38
C VAL A 226 -23.72 -6.47 -5.09
N GLY A 227 -22.74 -6.00 -4.30
CA GLY A 227 -22.73 -4.66 -3.71
C GLY A 227 -21.93 -3.62 -4.49
N SER A 228 -21.07 -4.04 -5.42
CA SER A 228 -20.17 -3.14 -6.14
C SER A 228 -20.82 -2.43 -7.34
N GLU A 229 -20.18 -1.34 -7.75
CA GLU A 229 -20.44 -0.67 -9.02
C GLU A 229 -20.26 -1.62 -10.22
N PRO A 230 -21.13 -1.54 -11.25
CA PRO A 230 -21.01 -2.40 -12.45
C PRO A 230 -19.65 -2.30 -13.15
N GLY A 231 -18.96 -1.16 -13.03
CA GLY A 231 -17.63 -0.95 -13.58
C GLY A 231 -16.59 -1.96 -13.06
N LEU A 232 -16.67 -2.37 -11.78
CA LEU A 232 -15.76 -3.35 -11.20
C LEU A 232 -15.93 -4.75 -11.80
N LEU A 233 -17.16 -5.14 -12.16
CA LEU A 233 -17.39 -6.37 -12.90
C LEU A 233 -16.76 -6.29 -14.30
N GLY A 234 -16.79 -5.12 -14.94
CA GLY A 234 -16.09 -4.86 -16.19
C GLY A 234 -14.58 -5.06 -16.07
N VAL A 235 -13.98 -4.63 -14.96
CA VAL A 235 -12.54 -4.84 -14.69
C VAL A 235 -12.24 -6.30 -14.38
N ALA A 236 -13.05 -6.94 -13.54
CA ALA A 236 -12.90 -8.36 -13.20
C ALA A 236 -12.98 -9.26 -14.46
N ALA A 237 -13.84 -8.89 -15.41
CA ALA A 237 -14.01 -9.60 -16.68
C ALA A 237 -12.73 -9.63 -17.54
N THR A 238 -11.95 -8.54 -17.54
CA THR A 238 -10.72 -8.41 -18.34
C THR A 238 -9.44 -8.56 -17.53
N GLY A 239 -9.54 -8.71 -16.21
CA GLY A 239 -8.42 -8.69 -15.28
C GLY A 239 -7.77 -10.06 -15.06
N THR A 240 -7.06 -10.18 -13.94
CA THR A 240 -6.29 -11.37 -13.54
C THR A 240 -7.08 -12.31 -12.62
N LEU A 241 -8.30 -11.94 -12.22
CA LEU A 241 -9.12 -12.73 -11.29
C LEU A 241 -9.29 -14.18 -11.81
N PRO A 242 -9.01 -15.23 -11.01
CA PRO A 242 -9.14 -16.61 -11.46
C PRO A 242 -10.53 -16.95 -11.99
N CYS A 243 -10.62 -17.62 -13.15
CA CYS A 243 -11.90 -17.95 -13.79
C CYS A 243 -12.91 -18.68 -12.88
N PRO A 244 -12.52 -19.61 -11.99
CA PRO A 244 -13.47 -20.20 -11.04
C PRO A 244 -14.10 -19.18 -10.11
N ARG A 245 -13.33 -18.19 -9.64
CA ARG A 245 -13.85 -17.11 -8.78
C ARG A 245 -14.75 -16.17 -9.57
N LEU A 246 -14.38 -15.85 -10.82
CA LEU A 246 -15.22 -15.05 -11.71
C LEU A 246 -16.56 -15.74 -12.02
N ALA A 247 -16.57 -17.07 -12.17
CA ALA A 247 -17.80 -17.84 -12.33
C ALA A 247 -18.72 -17.75 -11.10
N THR A 248 -18.17 -17.82 -9.89
CA THR A 248 -18.94 -17.59 -8.65
C THR A 248 -19.52 -16.18 -8.59
N ILE A 249 -18.73 -15.16 -8.96
CA ILE A 249 -19.19 -13.77 -9.05
C ILE A 249 -20.39 -13.67 -9.98
N TRP A 250 -20.31 -14.24 -11.18
CA TRP A 250 -21.40 -14.18 -12.15
C TRP A 250 -22.65 -14.93 -11.69
N LYS A 251 -22.47 -16.08 -11.02
CA LYS A 251 -23.59 -16.84 -10.46
C LYS A 251 -24.38 -15.99 -9.46
N GLN A 252 -23.70 -15.35 -8.52
CA GLN A 252 -24.31 -14.48 -7.52
C GLN A 252 -24.85 -13.19 -8.15
N ALA A 253 -24.07 -12.50 -8.99
CA ALA A 253 -24.45 -11.22 -9.59
C ALA A 253 -25.75 -11.31 -10.39
N LEU A 254 -25.93 -12.37 -11.17
CA LEU A 254 -27.14 -12.58 -11.99
C LEU A 254 -28.33 -13.12 -11.17
N THR A 255 -28.12 -13.57 -9.94
CA THR A 255 -29.19 -14.09 -9.07
C THR A 255 -29.66 -13.03 -8.07
N GLU A 256 -28.73 -12.24 -7.53
CA GLU A 256 -28.96 -11.40 -6.36
C GLU A 256 -28.99 -9.91 -6.66
N ARG A 257 -28.36 -9.44 -7.75
CA ARG A 257 -28.47 -8.02 -8.13
C ARG A 257 -29.90 -7.70 -8.55
N LYS A 258 -30.26 -6.43 -8.34
CA LYS A 258 -31.58 -5.94 -8.72
C LYS A 258 -31.71 -5.89 -10.26
N PRO A 259 -32.86 -6.26 -10.85
CA PRO A 259 -33.03 -6.35 -12.30
C PRO A 259 -32.69 -5.07 -13.07
N GLU A 260 -32.91 -3.89 -12.47
CA GLU A 260 -32.55 -2.59 -13.05
C GLU A 260 -31.06 -2.44 -13.36
N THR A 261 -30.19 -3.23 -12.73
CA THR A 261 -28.74 -3.20 -12.97
C THR A 261 -28.32 -4.12 -14.12
N HIS A 262 -29.16 -5.07 -14.53
CA HIS A 262 -28.78 -6.15 -15.45
C HIS A 262 -28.34 -5.66 -16.83
N ALA A 263 -28.91 -4.56 -17.34
CA ALA A 263 -28.50 -3.99 -18.62
C ALA A 263 -27.03 -3.59 -18.65
N THR A 264 -26.48 -3.15 -17.52
CA THR A 264 -25.06 -2.76 -17.39
C THR A 264 -24.12 -3.97 -17.29
N LEU A 265 -24.65 -5.17 -17.07
CA LEU A 265 -23.88 -6.39 -16.89
C LEU A 265 -23.58 -7.11 -18.21
N THR A 266 -24.30 -6.80 -19.29
CA THR A 266 -24.18 -7.45 -20.60
C THR A 266 -22.74 -7.45 -21.13
N VAL A 267 -22.10 -6.28 -21.20
CA VAL A 267 -20.74 -6.16 -21.74
C VAL A 267 -19.69 -6.82 -20.84
N PRO A 268 -19.69 -6.61 -19.50
CA PRO A 268 -18.83 -7.37 -18.61
C PRO A 268 -19.02 -8.89 -18.70
N LEU A 269 -20.26 -9.36 -18.85
CA LEU A 269 -20.56 -10.79 -18.98
C LEU A 269 -19.96 -11.34 -20.27
N GLN A 270 -20.18 -10.68 -21.41
CA GLN A 270 -19.59 -11.08 -22.69
C GLN A 270 -18.08 -11.22 -22.60
N ARG A 271 -17.40 -10.20 -22.05
CA ARG A 271 -15.93 -10.23 -21.86
C ARG A 271 -15.48 -11.38 -20.95
N SER A 272 -16.26 -11.67 -19.91
CA SER A 272 -15.98 -12.79 -19.01
C SER A 272 -16.14 -14.14 -19.70
N ILE A 273 -17.18 -14.31 -20.52
CA ILE A 273 -17.41 -15.51 -21.32
C ILE A 273 -16.24 -15.72 -22.28
N SER A 274 -15.84 -14.69 -23.04
CA SER A 274 -14.70 -14.79 -23.98
C SER A 274 -13.39 -15.21 -23.29
N ARG A 275 -13.20 -14.86 -22.01
CA ARG A 275 -12.00 -15.20 -21.23
C ARG A 275 -12.09 -16.55 -20.51
N CYS A 276 -13.26 -16.87 -19.96
CA CYS A 276 -13.45 -17.93 -18.96
C CYS A 276 -14.57 -18.91 -19.35
N ALA A 277 -14.81 -19.11 -20.65
CA ALA A 277 -15.91 -19.95 -21.17
C ALA A 277 -16.04 -21.32 -20.47
N PRO A 278 -14.99 -22.11 -20.24
CA PRO A 278 -15.14 -23.41 -19.59
C PRO A 278 -15.72 -23.34 -18.17
N GLN A 279 -15.37 -22.30 -17.41
CA GLN A 279 -15.88 -22.13 -16.04
C GLN A 279 -17.26 -21.46 -16.02
N LEU A 280 -17.58 -20.67 -17.04
CA LEU A 280 -18.87 -19.98 -17.14
C LEU A 280 -19.95 -20.81 -17.82
N ASP A 281 -19.61 -21.84 -18.60
CA ASP A 281 -20.58 -22.71 -19.27
C ASP A 281 -21.66 -23.28 -18.32
N PRO A 282 -21.31 -24.00 -17.24
CA PRO A 282 -22.33 -24.53 -16.33
C PRO A 282 -23.12 -23.43 -15.61
N VAL A 283 -22.50 -22.27 -15.35
CA VAL A 283 -23.16 -21.14 -14.68
C VAL A 283 -24.20 -20.49 -15.60
N VAL A 284 -23.83 -20.20 -16.84
CA VAL A 284 -24.72 -19.59 -17.83
C VAL A 284 -25.87 -20.55 -18.16
N ALA A 285 -25.57 -21.83 -18.37
CA ALA A 285 -26.57 -22.86 -18.62
C ALA A 285 -27.59 -22.97 -17.48
N GLU A 286 -27.12 -23.04 -16.24
CA GLU A 286 -27.97 -23.10 -15.05
C GLU A 286 -28.88 -21.86 -14.95
N LEU A 287 -28.31 -20.67 -15.15
CA LEU A 287 -29.05 -19.41 -14.96
C LEU A 287 -30.03 -19.11 -16.09
N LEU A 288 -29.78 -19.55 -17.32
CA LEU A 288 -30.78 -19.50 -18.39
C LEU A 288 -32.08 -20.21 -17.98
N ALA A 289 -31.95 -21.35 -17.30
CA ALA A 289 -33.09 -22.11 -16.80
C ALA A 289 -33.71 -21.50 -15.53
N LYS A 290 -32.88 -21.14 -14.55
CA LYS A 290 -33.33 -20.84 -13.18
C LYS A 290 -33.49 -19.36 -12.85
N ALA A 291 -32.92 -18.44 -13.63
CA ALA A 291 -32.91 -17.00 -13.34
C ALA A 291 -33.64 -16.18 -14.44
N PRO A 292 -34.98 -16.24 -14.52
CA PRO A 292 -35.74 -15.56 -15.57
C PRO A 292 -35.52 -14.04 -15.61
N ARG A 293 -35.26 -13.42 -14.45
CA ARG A 293 -34.98 -11.97 -14.36
C ARG A 293 -33.64 -11.57 -14.99
N ALA A 294 -32.67 -12.48 -15.05
CA ALA A 294 -31.35 -12.25 -15.62
C ALA A 294 -31.22 -12.76 -17.07
N ARG A 295 -32.16 -13.61 -17.50
CA ARG A 295 -32.15 -14.24 -18.84
C ARG A 295 -31.94 -13.23 -19.98
N PRO A 296 -32.59 -12.06 -20.04
CA PRO A 296 -32.29 -11.07 -21.08
C PRO A 296 -30.82 -10.65 -21.11
N ALA A 297 -30.23 -10.33 -19.96
CA ALA A 297 -28.83 -9.90 -19.89
C ALA A 297 -27.86 -11.03 -20.24
N ILE A 298 -28.18 -12.26 -19.84
CA ILE A 298 -27.42 -13.45 -20.23
C ILE A 298 -27.44 -13.63 -21.76
N LEU A 299 -28.62 -13.62 -22.36
CA LEU A 299 -28.77 -13.79 -23.81
C LEU A 299 -28.06 -12.70 -24.59
N GLN A 300 -28.14 -11.45 -24.13
CA GLN A 300 -27.43 -10.33 -24.76
C GLN A 300 -25.91 -10.41 -24.56
N GLY A 301 -25.45 -10.97 -23.44
CA GLY A 301 -24.02 -11.15 -23.14
C GLY A 301 -23.37 -12.27 -23.93
N ILE A 302 -24.15 -13.20 -24.50
CA ILE A 302 -23.63 -14.21 -25.43
C ILE A 302 -23.28 -13.53 -26.75
N ASP A 303 -22.08 -13.81 -27.28
CA ASP A 303 -21.69 -13.44 -28.65
C ASP A 303 -21.97 -14.58 -29.63
N PRO A 304 -22.99 -14.47 -30.51
CA PRO A 304 -23.33 -15.49 -31.48
C PRO A 304 -22.20 -15.88 -32.43
N TYR A 305 -21.29 -14.93 -32.68
CA TYR A 305 -20.18 -15.08 -33.62
C TYR A 305 -18.85 -15.33 -32.91
N GLY A 306 -18.86 -15.33 -31.57
CA GLY A 306 -17.71 -15.67 -30.75
C GLY A 306 -17.31 -17.13 -30.88
N THR A 307 -16.01 -17.41 -30.91
CA THR A 307 -15.48 -18.78 -30.98
C THR A 307 -15.64 -19.54 -29.68
N GLU A 308 -15.82 -18.81 -28.57
CA GLU A 308 -15.96 -19.35 -27.22
C GLU A 308 -17.23 -20.21 -27.05
N LEU A 309 -18.30 -19.92 -27.78
CA LEU A 309 -19.53 -20.72 -27.75
C LEU A 309 -19.30 -22.18 -28.16
N ALA A 310 -18.30 -22.44 -29.02
CA ALA A 310 -17.91 -23.80 -29.39
C ALA A 310 -17.45 -24.64 -28.19
N SER A 311 -17.01 -23.98 -27.11
CA SER A 311 -16.57 -24.61 -25.86
C SER A 311 -17.64 -24.65 -24.76
N MET A 312 -18.85 -24.11 -25.02
CA MET A 312 -19.92 -23.97 -24.03
C MET A 312 -21.09 -24.95 -24.30
N LYS A 313 -20.83 -26.24 -24.09
CA LYS A 313 -21.76 -27.34 -24.40
C LYS A 313 -23.05 -27.25 -23.61
N GLU A 314 -22.98 -26.94 -22.32
CA GLU A 314 -24.13 -26.89 -21.44
C GLU A 314 -25.04 -25.70 -21.80
N THR A 315 -24.44 -24.56 -22.09
CA THR A 315 -25.14 -23.33 -22.50
C THR A 315 -25.85 -23.54 -23.83
N CYS A 316 -25.16 -24.13 -24.81
CA CYS A 316 -25.79 -24.48 -26.09
C CYS A 316 -26.94 -25.49 -25.92
N THR A 317 -26.83 -26.43 -24.98
CA THR A 317 -27.90 -27.37 -24.64
C THR A 317 -29.09 -26.65 -24.00
N ALA A 318 -28.85 -25.73 -23.06
CA ALA A 318 -29.87 -24.92 -22.43
C ALA A 318 -30.60 -24.02 -23.46
N LEU A 319 -29.88 -23.40 -24.40
CA LEU A 319 -30.50 -22.60 -25.46
C LEU A 319 -31.44 -23.44 -26.33
N LYS A 320 -31.06 -24.68 -26.67
CA LYS A 320 -31.91 -25.61 -27.45
C LYS A 320 -33.20 -26.01 -26.71
N GLN A 321 -33.24 -25.91 -25.39
CA GLN A 321 -34.44 -26.18 -24.58
C GLN A 321 -35.49 -25.04 -24.68
N GLY A 322 -35.18 -23.94 -25.37
CA GLY A 322 -36.17 -22.91 -25.70
C GLY A 322 -36.43 -21.89 -24.59
N TYR A 323 -35.53 -21.74 -23.62
CA TYR A 323 -35.71 -20.76 -22.53
C TYR A 323 -35.83 -19.31 -23.01
N ALA A 324 -35.35 -18.99 -24.21
CA ALA A 324 -35.50 -17.67 -24.82
C ALA A 324 -36.92 -17.40 -25.38
N ASN A 325 -37.78 -18.41 -25.55
CA ASN A 325 -39.06 -18.25 -26.27
C ASN A 325 -40.02 -17.25 -25.61
N GLY A 326 -39.95 -17.11 -24.27
CA GLY A 326 -40.76 -16.15 -23.50
C GLY A 326 -40.16 -14.74 -23.44
N GLU A 327 -38.97 -14.52 -24.00
CA GLU A 327 -38.27 -13.24 -23.92
C GLU A 327 -38.70 -12.26 -25.02
N ASN A 328 -38.25 -11.01 -24.93
CA ASN A 328 -38.49 -9.99 -25.96
C ASN A 328 -37.86 -10.35 -27.32
N ALA A 329 -38.24 -9.64 -28.38
CA ALA A 329 -37.80 -9.95 -29.74
C ALA A 329 -36.27 -9.96 -29.89
N LEU A 330 -35.59 -8.98 -29.28
CA LEU A 330 -34.13 -8.84 -29.34
C LEU A 330 -33.41 -10.02 -28.68
N ALA A 331 -33.87 -10.46 -27.51
CA ALA A 331 -33.29 -11.60 -26.80
C ALA A 331 -33.54 -12.92 -27.54
N ARG A 332 -34.71 -13.08 -28.18
CA ARG A 332 -35.03 -14.23 -29.02
C ARG A 332 -34.16 -14.30 -30.27
N GLU A 333 -33.97 -13.18 -30.95
CA GLU A 333 -33.10 -13.08 -32.12
C GLU A 333 -31.67 -13.46 -31.75
N ARG A 334 -31.13 -12.85 -30.68
CA ARG A 334 -29.79 -13.16 -30.17
C ARG A 334 -29.60 -14.64 -29.84
N ALA A 335 -30.60 -15.27 -29.22
CA ALA A 335 -30.57 -16.70 -28.94
C ALA A 335 -30.56 -17.57 -30.21
N ARG A 336 -31.34 -17.18 -31.24
CA ARG A 336 -31.38 -17.89 -32.53
C ARG A 336 -30.06 -17.76 -33.27
N ASP A 337 -29.44 -16.58 -33.26
CA ASP A 337 -28.13 -16.38 -33.86
C ASP A 337 -27.08 -17.24 -33.17
N ALA A 338 -27.08 -17.26 -31.83
CA ALA A 338 -26.15 -18.09 -31.06
C ALA A 338 -26.33 -19.59 -31.38
N LEU A 339 -27.56 -20.05 -31.56
CA LEU A 339 -27.86 -21.42 -31.98
C LEU A 339 -27.38 -21.73 -33.41
N SER A 340 -27.54 -20.76 -34.33
CA SER A 340 -27.28 -20.94 -35.76
C SER A 340 -25.81 -20.79 -36.13
N HIS A 341 -25.05 -20.06 -35.31
CA HIS A 341 -23.64 -19.76 -35.56
C HIS A 341 -22.74 -20.46 -34.54
N GLY A 342 -22.64 -19.95 -33.31
CA GLY A 342 -21.71 -20.48 -32.30
C GLY A 342 -21.99 -21.94 -31.90
N CYS A 343 -23.25 -22.28 -31.60
CA CYS A 343 -23.62 -23.61 -31.13
C CYS A 343 -23.74 -24.67 -32.24
N ALA A 344 -23.73 -24.26 -33.52
CA ALA A 344 -23.89 -25.18 -34.65
C ALA A 344 -22.74 -26.21 -34.75
N PHE A 345 -21.57 -25.85 -34.21
CA PHE A 345 -20.35 -26.67 -34.26
C PHE A 345 -20.11 -27.48 -32.98
N VAL A 346 -20.99 -27.34 -31.98
CA VAL A 346 -20.88 -28.02 -30.70
C VAL A 346 -21.43 -29.45 -30.83
N ARG A 347 -20.52 -30.43 -30.81
CA ARG A 347 -20.81 -31.88 -30.81
C ARG A 347 -20.92 -32.45 -29.41
#